data_AF-A0A538QP58-F1
#
_entry.id   AF-A0A538QP58-F1
#
_cell.length_a   1.000
_cell.length_b   1.000
_cell.length_c   1.000
_cell.angle_alpha   90.00
_cell.angle_beta   90.00
_cell.angle_gamma   90.00
#
_symmetry.space_group_name_H-M   'P 1'
#
loop_
_entity.id
_entity.type
_entity.pdbx_description
1 polymer ?
#
loop_
_entity_poly.entity_id
_entity_poly.type
_entity_poly.pdbx_seq_one_letter_code
_entity_poly.pdbx_strand_id
1 'polypeptide(L)'
;MTALAAVAAWLQPALLAALAFRVTAGEADASWLALGALVAPLVALLAPARRPGATPAVGAAAALAIGVVLAADFLVAGDVATLFGGARWPGVALAALAALAVAAWPRARRLASPALVTALGLLALAPLGVALAAGAPPWTAWPRLALRPTLTFSERSRWVVAGDRFARRTTLRFTEGQRVTALADGVYRVVEHDAAPPTVREWRLAAGDALTLRPGDELSVEAGARVRFEAGRRVPGAPASGVEWADAPARGPDMLPAALGALVTLVGAALVLVPSPRQGAAAAGPLLLLAGVSGALTWGVCAAAAFPDLA
;
A
#
# COMPACT_ATOMS: atom_id res chain seq x y z
N MET A 1 -7.20 -7.06 -28.87
CA MET A 1 -7.64 -6.75 -27.50
C MET A 1 -8.15 -5.32 -27.48
N THR A 2 -9.21 -5.03 -26.72
CA THR A 2 -9.74 -3.67 -26.55
C THR A 2 -8.89 -2.89 -25.54
N ALA A 3 -8.88 -1.56 -25.59
CA ALA A 3 -8.16 -0.74 -24.59
C ALA A 3 -8.58 -1.05 -23.14
N LEU A 4 -9.80 -1.52 -22.94
CA LEU A 4 -10.28 -1.99 -21.65
C LEU A 4 -9.46 -3.18 -21.10
N ALA A 5 -9.08 -4.13 -21.95
CA ALA A 5 -8.26 -5.28 -21.54
C ALA A 5 -6.80 -4.88 -21.26
N ALA A 6 -6.30 -3.84 -21.94
CA ALA A 6 -4.99 -3.27 -21.67
C ALA A 6 -4.94 -2.53 -20.33
N VAL A 7 -5.99 -1.76 -20.01
CA VAL A 7 -6.12 -1.02 -18.75
C VAL A 7 -6.43 -1.95 -17.57
N ALA A 8 -7.14 -3.06 -17.78
CA ALA A 8 -7.42 -4.03 -16.72
C ALA A 8 -6.15 -4.59 -16.09
N ALA A 9 -5.08 -4.77 -16.86
CA ALA A 9 -3.77 -5.19 -16.35
C ALA A 9 -3.10 -4.13 -15.44
N TRP A 10 -3.54 -2.87 -15.51
CA TRP A 10 -3.05 -1.77 -14.69
C TRP A 10 -3.94 -1.45 -13.47
N LEU A 11 -5.12 -2.08 -13.40
CA LEU A 11 -6.06 -1.93 -12.28
C LEU A 11 -5.94 -3.08 -11.28
N GLN A 12 -4.73 -3.61 -11.12
CA GLN A 12 -4.47 -4.76 -10.27
C GLN A 12 -4.60 -4.40 -8.80
N PRO A 13 -5.22 -5.28 -7.98
CA PRO A 13 -5.37 -5.07 -6.55
C PRO A 13 -4.05 -4.74 -5.86
N ALA A 14 -2.95 -5.41 -6.22
CA ALA A 14 -1.65 -5.14 -5.61
C ALA A 14 -1.13 -3.72 -5.85
N LEU A 15 -1.30 -3.19 -7.08
CA LEU A 15 -0.88 -1.82 -7.39
C LEU A 15 -1.72 -0.79 -6.64
N LEU A 16 -3.05 -0.97 -6.62
CA LEU A 16 -3.95 -0.06 -5.93
C LEU A 16 -3.76 -0.10 -4.41
N ALA A 17 -3.55 -1.29 -3.83
CA ALA A 17 -3.27 -1.47 -2.41
C ALA A 17 -1.92 -0.86 -2.04
N ALA A 18 -0.87 -1.09 -2.84
CA ALA A 18 0.44 -0.48 -2.62
C ALA A 18 0.35 1.04 -2.67
N LEU A 19 -0.38 1.61 -3.65
CA LEU A 19 -0.58 3.04 -3.74
C LEU A 19 -1.32 3.59 -2.53
N ALA A 20 -2.44 2.98 -2.13
CA ALA A 20 -3.20 3.40 -0.96
C ALA A 20 -2.36 3.33 0.33
N PHE A 21 -1.56 2.28 0.50
CA PHE A 21 -0.68 2.11 1.64
C PHE A 21 0.41 3.19 1.70
N ARG A 22 1.11 3.43 0.58
CA ARG A 22 2.16 4.47 0.52
C ARG A 22 1.62 5.88 0.75
N VAL A 23 0.41 6.17 0.25
CA VAL A 23 -0.28 7.44 0.56
C VAL A 23 -0.66 7.51 2.03
N THR A 24 -1.09 6.39 2.63
CA THR A 24 -1.43 6.35 4.05
C THR A 24 -0.20 6.66 4.92
N ALA A 25 0.94 6.06 4.58
CA ALA A 25 2.21 6.27 5.26
C ALA A 25 2.83 7.66 4.98
N GLY A 26 2.34 8.41 3.99
CA GLY A 26 2.92 9.69 3.59
C GLY A 26 4.28 9.54 2.90
N GLU A 27 4.50 8.42 2.20
CA GLU A 27 5.77 8.18 1.53
C GLU A 27 6.02 9.21 0.41
N ALA A 28 7.28 9.60 0.27
CA ALA A 28 7.69 10.64 -0.67
C ALA A 28 7.46 10.23 -2.14
N ASP A 29 7.48 8.94 -2.45
CA ASP A 29 7.37 8.39 -3.81
C ASP A 29 5.93 8.06 -4.23
N ALA A 30 4.95 8.17 -3.33
CA ALA A 30 3.55 7.85 -3.62
C ALA A 30 3.02 8.64 -4.84
N SER A 31 3.38 9.92 -4.97
CA SER A 31 3.00 10.79 -6.09
C SER A 31 3.59 10.31 -7.42
N TRP A 32 4.84 9.85 -7.41
CA TRP A 32 5.51 9.32 -8.60
C TRP A 32 4.94 7.96 -9.02
N LEU A 33 4.60 7.11 -8.06
CA LEU A 33 3.89 5.87 -8.32
C LEU A 33 2.50 6.12 -8.91
N ALA A 34 1.73 7.08 -8.37
CA ALA A 34 0.43 7.45 -8.91
C ALA A 34 0.53 7.98 -10.36
N LEU A 35 1.48 8.90 -10.60
CA LEU A 35 1.74 9.43 -11.93
C LEU A 35 2.20 8.33 -12.90
N GLY A 36 3.12 7.47 -12.48
CA GLY A 36 3.57 6.33 -13.28
C GLY A 36 2.44 5.37 -13.63
N ALA A 37 1.58 5.05 -12.67
CA ALA A 37 0.40 4.20 -12.88
C ALA A 37 -0.61 4.83 -13.85
N LEU A 38 -0.71 6.16 -13.90
CA LEU A 38 -1.58 6.88 -14.84
C LEU A 38 -0.95 7.01 -16.23
N VAL A 39 0.31 7.42 -16.31
CA VAL A 39 0.98 7.80 -17.56
C VAL A 39 1.43 6.58 -18.35
N ALA A 40 1.99 5.56 -17.70
CA ALA A 40 2.53 4.38 -18.36
C ALA A 40 1.55 3.67 -19.32
N PRO A 41 0.29 3.38 -18.94
CA PRO A 41 -0.67 2.76 -19.86
C PRO A 41 -1.08 3.71 -21.00
N LEU A 42 -1.14 5.03 -20.77
CA LEU A 42 -1.45 6.00 -21.82
C LEU A 42 -0.33 6.07 -22.86
N VAL A 43 0.93 6.08 -22.43
CA VAL A 43 2.11 6.02 -23.30
C VAL A 43 2.09 4.74 -24.13
N ALA A 44 1.76 3.59 -23.52
CA ALA A 44 1.68 2.33 -24.23
C ALA A 44 0.54 2.28 -25.26
N LEU A 45 -0.58 2.95 -25.01
CA LEU A 45 -1.69 3.07 -25.97
C LEU A 45 -1.35 4.00 -27.14
N LEU A 46 -0.49 5.00 -26.94
CA LEU A 46 -0.03 5.92 -27.98
C LEU A 46 1.16 5.37 -28.78
N ALA A 47 1.81 4.30 -28.31
CA ALA A 47 2.96 3.72 -28.98
C ALA A 47 2.59 3.13 -30.36
N PRO A 48 3.40 3.37 -31.41
CA PRO A 48 3.12 2.87 -32.76
C PRO A 48 2.95 1.35 -32.80
N ALA A 49 1.99 0.87 -33.60
CA ALA A 49 1.66 -0.56 -33.70
C ALA A 49 2.79 -1.43 -34.29
N ARG A 50 3.83 -0.82 -34.91
CA ARG A 50 5.02 -1.52 -35.39
C ARG A 50 5.96 -1.81 -34.22
N ARG A 51 5.73 -2.94 -33.56
CA ARG A 51 6.74 -3.53 -32.68
C ARG A 51 7.79 -4.22 -33.55
N PRO A 52 9.09 -3.97 -33.34
CA PRO A 52 10.13 -4.83 -33.89
C PRO A 52 9.87 -6.26 -33.43
N GLY A 53 10.20 -7.24 -34.28
CA GLY A 53 9.84 -8.66 -34.07
C GLY A 53 10.11 -9.13 -32.64
N ALA A 54 9.11 -9.79 -32.05
CA ALA A 54 9.19 -10.27 -30.67
C ALA A 54 10.36 -11.26 -30.54
N THR A 55 11.43 -10.83 -29.88
CA THR A 55 12.55 -11.72 -29.55
C THR A 55 12.13 -12.63 -28.39
N PRO A 56 12.67 -13.86 -28.32
CA PRO A 56 12.38 -14.78 -27.20
C PRO A 56 12.72 -14.16 -25.84
N ALA A 57 13.73 -13.28 -25.78
CA ALA A 57 14.10 -12.54 -24.58
C ALA A 57 12.97 -11.60 -24.09
N VAL A 58 12.29 -10.89 -25.00
CA VAL A 58 11.15 -10.03 -24.65
C VAL A 58 9.97 -10.88 -24.16
N GLY A 59 9.74 -12.04 -24.77
CA GLY A 59 8.72 -12.99 -24.31
C GLY A 59 8.99 -13.53 -22.90
N ALA A 60 10.24 -13.92 -22.62
CA ALA A 60 10.65 -14.39 -21.30
C ALA A 60 10.53 -13.30 -20.23
N ALA A 61 10.97 -12.07 -20.54
CA ALA A 61 10.82 -10.92 -19.65
C ALA A 61 9.34 -10.60 -19.36
N ALA A 62 8.47 -10.66 -20.38
CA ALA A 62 7.04 -10.48 -20.20
C ALA A 62 6.43 -11.56 -19.29
N ALA A 63 6.77 -12.83 -19.51
CA ALA A 63 6.29 -13.94 -18.69
C ALA A 63 6.74 -13.83 -17.24
N LEU A 64 8.01 -13.44 -17.00
CA LEU A 64 8.53 -13.19 -15.66
C LEU A 64 7.79 -12.04 -14.98
N ALA A 65 7.59 -10.92 -15.68
CA ALA A 65 6.86 -9.76 -15.16
C ALA A 65 5.42 -10.14 -14.77
N ILE A 66 4.70 -10.86 -15.65
CA ILE A 66 3.36 -11.36 -15.38
C ILE A 66 3.35 -12.29 -14.15
N GLY A 67 4.34 -13.19 -14.05
CA GLY A 67 4.47 -14.11 -12.91
C GLY A 67 4.66 -13.37 -11.58
N VAL A 68 5.55 -12.38 -11.53
CA VAL A 68 5.79 -11.55 -10.33
C VAL A 68 4.53 -10.80 -9.92
N VAL A 69 3.85 -10.22 -10.90
CA VAL A 69 2.62 -9.46 -10.68
C VAL A 69 1.48 -10.35 -10.15
N LEU A 70 1.27 -11.53 -10.76
CA LEU A 70 0.29 -12.50 -10.26
C LEU A 70 0.63 -12.98 -8.85
N ALA A 71 1.91 -13.20 -8.56
CA ALA A 71 2.36 -13.56 -7.22
C ALA A 71 2.00 -12.46 -6.21
N ALA A 72 2.19 -11.19 -6.56
CA ALA A 72 1.81 -10.07 -5.71
C ALA A 72 0.29 -10.03 -5.46
N ASP A 73 -0.53 -10.17 -6.51
CA ASP A 73 -1.99 -10.19 -6.38
C ASP A 73 -2.48 -11.37 -5.51
N PHE A 74 -1.86 -12.55 -5.63
CA PHE A 74 -2.19 -13.69 -4.78
C PHE A 74 -1.79 -13.48 -3.33
N LEU A 75 -0.65 -12.83 -3.06
CA LEU A 75 -0.24 -12.47 -1.70
C LEU A 75 -1.24 -11.51 -1.06
N VAL A 76 -1.73 -10.52 -1.82
CA VAL A 76 -2.79 -9.61 -1.35
C VAL A 76 -4.07 -10.38 -1.03
N ALA A 77 -4.48 -11.33 -1.87
CA ALA A 77 -5.64 -12.19 -1.58
C ALA A 77 -5.44 -13.04 -0.31
N GLY A 78 -4.22 -13.54 -0.10
CA GLY A 78 -3.84 -14.24 1.13
C GLY A 78 -3.96 -13.35 2.36
N ASP A 79 -3.48 -12.11 2.27
CA ASP A 79 -3.55 -11.14 3.37
C ASP A 79 -5.02 -10.77 3.67
N VAL A 80 -5.85 -10.58 2.65
CA VAL A 80 -7.30 -10.39 2.80
C VAL A 80 -7.95 -11.59 3.49
N ALA A 81 -7.58 -12.82 3.13
CA ALA A 81 -8.10 -14.00 3.81
C ALA A 81 -7.78 -14.00 5.32
N THR A 82 -6.60 -13.51 5.72
CA THR A 82 -6.27 -13.38 7.14
C THR A 82 -7.08 -12.33 7.89
N LEU A 83 -7.49 -11.26 7.21
CA LEU A 83 -8.37 -10.24 7.79
C LEU A 83 -9.75 -10.82 8.12
N PHE A 84 -10.24 -11.76 7.31
CA PHE A 84 -11.49 -12.48 7.56
C PHE A 84 -11.33 -13.69 8.50
N GLY A 85 -10.19 -13.82 9.19
CA GLY A 85 -9.93 -14.92 10.12
C GLY A 85 -9.54 -16.25 9.46
N GLY A 86 -9.34 -16.27 8.15
CA GLY A 86 -8.82 -17.41 7.41
C GLY A 86 -7.30 -17.54 7.48
N ALA A 87 -6.77 -18.65 6.95
CA ALA A 87 -5.33 -18.83 6.79
C ALA A 87 -4.85 -18.24 5.45
N ARG A 88 -3.62 -17.69 5.44
CA ARG A 88 -3.03 -17.00 4.29
C ARG A 88 -2.92 -17.88 3.04
N TRP A 89 -2.37 -19.08 3.20
CA TRP A 89 -2.09 -19.99 2.08
C TRP A 89 -3.37 -20.56 1.42
N PRO A 90 -4.43 -20.91 2.17
CA PRO A 90 -5.73 -21.21 1.56
C PRO A 90 -6.32 -20.04 0.77
N GLY A 91 -6.15 -18.79 1.24
CA GLY A 91 -6.55 -17.60 0.48
C GLY A 91 -5.82 -17.46 -0.86
N VAL A 92 -4.50 -17.65 -0.84
CA VAL A 92 -3.64 -17.70 -2.05
C VAL A 92 -4.12 -18.80 -3.00
N ALA A 93 -4.35 -20.02 -2.49
CA ALA A 93 -4.77 -21.16 -3.31
C ALA A 93 -6.15 -20.95 -3.94
N LEU A 94 -7.09 -20.36 -3.21
CA LEU A 94 -8.44 -20.06 -3.70
C LEU A 94 -8.40 -18.99 -4.80
N ALA A 95 -7.58 -17.95 -4.64
CA ALA A 95 -7.36 -16.94 -5.67
C ALA A 95 -6.72 -17.53 -6.93
N ALA A 96 -5.74 -18.42 -6.78
CA ALA A 96 -5.10 -19.12 -7.91
C ALA A 96 -6.10 -20.02 -8.66
N LEU A 97 -6.94 -20.77 -7.93
CA LEU A 97 -7.98 -21.61 -8.54
C LEU A 97 -9.02 -20.77 -9.30
N ALA A 98 -9.44 -19.63 -8.74
CA ALA A 98 -10.35 -18.70 -9.41
C ALA A 98 -9.72 -18.14 -10.70
N ALA A 99 -8.45 -17.74 -10.66
CA ALA A 99 -7.72 -17.25 -11.83
C ALA A 99 -7.62 -18.34 -12.93
N LEU A 100 -7.29 -19.58 -12.55
CA LEU A 100 -7.25 -20.72 -13.47
C LEU A 100 -8.63 -21.03 -14.07
N ALA A 101 -9.69 -20.97 -13.27
CA ALA A 101 -11.06 -21.18 -13.74
C ALA A 101 -11.49 -20.13 -14.77
N VAL A 102 -11.17 -18.85 -14.54
CA VAL A 102 -11.43 -17.76 -15.50
C VAL A 102 -10.59 -17.94 -16.78
N ALA A 103 -9.33 -18.38 -16.64
CA ALA A 103 -8.47 -18.64 -17.78
C ALA A 103 -9.00 -19.79 -18.65
N ALA A 104 -9.49 -20.85 -18.03
CA ALA A 104 -10.01 -22.06 -18.65
C ALA A 104 -11.43 -21.91 -19.24
N TRP A 105 -12.21 -20.91 -18.80
CA TRP A 105 -13.60 -20.74 -19.24
C TRP A 105 -13.80 -19.52 -20.17
N PRO A 106 -13.98 -19.73 -21.49
CA PRO A 106 -14.14 -18.64 -22.46
C PRO A 106 -15.35 -17.72 -22.20
N ARG A 107 -16.42 -18.26 -21.59
CA ARG A 107 -17.61 -17.47 -21.23
C ARG A 107 -17.37 -16.54 -20.04
N ALA A 108 -16.53 -16.93 -19.08
CA ALA A 108 -16.15 -16.08 -17.94
C ALA A 108 -15.42 -14.81 -18.40
N ARG A 109 -14.65 -14.88 -19.50
CA ARG A 109 -13.99 -13.71 -20.09
C ARG A 109 -14.96 -12.63 -20.56
N ARG A 110 -16.21 -12.99 -20.92
CA ARG A 110 -17.25 -12.02 -21.29
C ARG A 110 -17.82 -11.28 -20.07
N LEU A 111 -17.74 -11.89 -18.89
CA LEU A 111 -18.20 -11.32 -17.62
C LEU A 111 -17.10 -10.51 -16.91
N ALA A 112 -15.85 -10.61 -17.35
CA ALA A 112 -14.72 -9.90 -16.74
C ALA A 112 -14.88 -8.37 -16.79
N SER A 113 -15.41 -7.82 -17.89
CA SER A 113 -15.62 -6.37 -18.05
C SER A 113 -16.66 -5.80 -17.07
N PRO A 114 -17.89 -6.33 -16.96
CA PRO A 114 -18.83 -5.87 -15.93
C PRO A 114 -18.30 -6.15 -14.51
N ALA A 115 -17.61 -7.28 -14.29
CA ALA A 115 -17.01 -7.60 -13.00
C ALA A 115 -15.98 -6.54 -12.54
N LEU A 116 -15.14 -6.05 -13.46
CA LEU A 116 -14.19 -4.95 -13.18
C LEU A 116 -14.92 -3.65 -12.82
N VAL A 117 -15.97 -3.30 -13.55
CA VAL A 117 -16.76 -2.09 -13.25
C VAL A 117 -17.44 -2.22 -11.89
N THR A 118 -18.01 -3.37 -11.56
CA THR A 118 -18.60 -3.61 -10.24
C THR A 118 -17.56 -3.61 -9.14
N ALA A 119 -16.37 -4.19 -9.36
CA ALA A 119 -15.29 -4.20 -8.38
C ALA A 119 -14.76 -2.79 -8.11
N LEU A 120 -14.57 -1.97 -9.15
CA LEU A 120 -14.20 -0.56 -9.02
C LEU A 120 -15.29 0.26 -8.32
N GLY A 121 -16.56 0.00 -8.64
CA GLY A 121 -17.70 0.63 -7.97
C GLY A 121 -17.71 0.31 -6.47
N LEU A 122 -17.51 -0.97 -6.10
CA LEU A 122 -17.39 -1.39 -4.70
C LEU A 122 -16.17 -0.77 -4.02
N LEU A 123 -15.02 -0.70 -4.71
CA LEU A 123 -13.82 -0.05 -4.22
C LEU A 123 -14.05 1.44 -3.91
N ALA A 124 -14.81 2.13 -4.77
CA ALA A 124 -15.16 3.54 -4.63
C ALA A 124 -16.24 3.82 -3.56
N LEU A 125 -17.04 2.82 -3.18
CA LEU A 125 -18.03 2.92 -2.10
C LEU A 125 -17.42 2.77 -0.70
N ALA A 126 -16.31 2.06 -0.58
CA ALA A 126 -15.67 1.85 0.71
C ALA A 126 -15.07 3.11 1.40
N PRO A 127 -14.46 4.12 0.72
CA PRO A 127 -14.05 5.35 1.38
C PRO A 127 -15.26 6.17 1.84
N LEU A 128 -16.42 6.04 1.18
CA LEU A 128 -17.68 6.58 1.70
C LEU A 128 -18.07 5.88 3.00
N GLY A 129 -17.93 4.56 3.10
CA GLY A 129 -18.12 3.81 4.35
C GLY A 129 -17.20 4.29 5.48
N VAL A 130 -15.92 4.50 5.20
CA VAL A 130 -14.95 5.05 6.15
C VAL A 130 -15.31 6.49 6.54
N ALA A 131 -15.70 7.33 5.58
CA ALA A 131 -16.12 8.70 5.83
C ALA A 131 -17.38 8.78 6.71
N LEU A 132 -18.35 7.88 6.49
CA LEU A 132 -19.55 7.77 7.32
C LEU A 132 -19.19 7.31 8.74
N ALA A 133 -18.31 6.32 8.89
CA ALA A 133 -17.83 5.88 10.20
C ALA A 133 -17.03 6.96 10.94
N ALA A 134 -16.25 7.77 10.21
CA ALA A 134 -15.48 8.89 10.73
C ALA A 134 -16.32 10.17 10.94
N GLY A 135 -17.62 10.15 10.61
CA GLY A 135 -18.54 11.27 10.77
C GLY A 135 -18.23 12.49 9.90
N ALA A 136 -17.44 12.33 8.83
CA ALA A 136 -17.01 13.47 8.04
C ALA A 136 -16.68 13.10 6.59
N PRO A 137 -17.07 13.94 5.62
CA PRO A 137 -17.06 13.57 4.21
C PRO A 137 -15.64 13.38 3.65
N PRO A 138 -15.47 12.51 2.64
CA PRO A 138 -14.14 12.12 2.14
C PRO A 138 -13.35 13.28 1.54
N TRP A 139 -14.02 14.28 0.93
CA TRP A 139 -13.37 15.46 0.36
C TRP A 139 -12.74 16.39 1.41
N THR A 140 -13.10 16.24 2.69
CA THR A 140 -12.45 17.00 3.78
C THR A 140 -11.32 16.23 4.45
N ALA A 141 -11.07 14.97 4.06
CA ALA A 141 -10.02 14.15 4.68
C ALA A 141 -8.63 14.75 4.45
N TRP A 142 -8.33 15.20 3.23
CA TRP A 142 -7.06 15.84 2.91
C TRP A 142 -6.78 17.10 3.76
N PRO A 143 -7.61 18.16 3.73
CA PRO A 143 -7.33 19.36 4.52
C PRO A 143 -7.32 19.07 6.02
N ARG A 144 -8.17 18.16 6.52
CA ARG A 144 -8.16 17.78 7.93
C ARG A 144 -6.85 17.10 8.33
N LEU A 145 -6.32 16.21 7.50
CA LEU A 145 -5.05 15.55 7.76
C LEU A 145 -3.89 16.53 7.63
N ALA A 146 -3.81 17.29 6.54
CA ALA A 146 -2.72 18.23 6.26
C ALA A 146 -2.58 19.32 7.34
N LEU A 147 -3.69 19.74 7.96
CA LEU A 147 -3.69 20.74 9.03
C LEU A 147 -3.43 20.15 10.43
N ARG A 148 -3.24 18.83 10.58
CA ARG A 148 -2.92 18.26 11.89
C ARG A 148 -1.51 18.65 12.32
N PRO A 149 -1.35 19.23 13.53
CA PRO A 149 -0.03 19.55 14.04
C PRO A 149 0.78 18.29 14.36
N THR A 150 0.12 17.20 14.75
CA THR A 150 0.78 15.95 15.14
C THR A 150 -0.10 14.74 14.85
N LEU A 151 0.50 13.63 14.44
CA LEU A 151 -0.18 12.34 14.23
C LEU A 151 0.01 11.45 15.46
N THR A 152 -1.04 11.33 16.27
CA THR A 152 -1.01 10.62 17.56
C THR A 152 -1.93 9.41 17.58
N PHE A 153 -1.62 8.46 18.48
CA PHE A 153 -2.52 7.35 18.76
C PHE A 153 -3.83 7.86 19.36
N SER A 154 -4.94 7.56 18.68
CA SER A 154 -6.27 7.87 19.21
C SER A 154 -6.60 6.97 20.41
N GLU A 155 -7.45 7.44 21.32
CA GLU A 155 -7.95 6.63 22.45
C GLU A 155 -8.72 5.37 22.00
N ARG A 156 -9.25 5.38 20.77
CA ARG A 156 -9.99 4.26 20.18
C ARG A 156 -9.09 3.31 19.39
N SER A 157 -7.80 3.61 19.25
CA SER A 157 -6.86 2.74 18.53
C SER A 157 -6.77 1.38 19.21
N ARG A 158 -6.77 0.33 18.39
CA ARG A 158 -6.60 -1.04 18.90
C ARG A 158 -5.27 -1.20 19.64
N TRP A 159 -4.22 -0.51 19.17
CA TRP A 159 -2.90 -0.47 19.78
C TRP A 159 -2.88 0.14 21.19
N VAL A 160 -3.88 0.97 21.51
CA VAL A 160 -4.04 1.60 22.83
C VAL A 160 -5.00 0.81 23.73
N VAL A 161 -6.14 0.38 23.20
CA VAL A 161 -7.20 -0.25 24.01
C VAL A 161 -6.84 -1.69 24.37
N ALA A 162 -6.62 -2.54 23.36
CA ALA A 162 -6.37 -3.97 23.53
C ALA A 162 -4.89 -4.35 23.33
N GLY A 163 -4.11 -3.46 22.71
CA GLY A 163 -2.83 -3.77 22.08
C GLY A 163 -3.00 -4.63 20.82
N ASP A 164 -1.98 -4.64 19.98
CA ASP A 164 -1.96 -5.47 18.77
C ASP A 164 -0.60 -6.15 18.57
N ARG A 165 -0.56 -7.08 17.61
CA ARG A 165 0.62 -7.86 17.26
C ARG A 165 1.33 -7.28 16.04
N PHE A 166 2.66 -7.32 16.06
CA PHE A 166 3.43 -7.11 14.84
C PHE A 166 3.43 -8.37 13.99
N ALA A 167 2.98 -8.29 12.74
CA ALA A 167 2.95 -9.44 11.84
C ALA A 167 4.35 -9.84 11.33
N ARG A 168 5.29 -8.89 11.35
CA ARG A 168 6.68 -9.05 10.90
C ARG A 168 7.59 -8.40 11.94
N ARG A 169 8.87 -8.72 11.89
CA ARG A 169 9.87 -7.99 12.67
C ARG A 169 9.87 -6.53 12.21
N THR A 170 9.78 -5.61 13.16
CA THR A 170 9.69 -4.18 12.89
C THR A 170 10.61 -3.42 13.82
N THR A 171 11.29 -2.40 13.29
CA THR A 171 12.03 -1.43 14.08
C THR A 171 11.25 -0.13 14.10
N LEU A 172 10.96 0.38 15.29
CA LEU A 172 10.23 1.61 15.52
C LEU A 172 11.18 2.65 16.10
N ARG A 173 11.17 3.85 15.53
CA ARG A 173 11.94 4.98 16.06
C ARG A 173 11.01 5.94 16.79
N PHE A 174 11.35 6.23 18.04
CA PHE A 174 10.55 7.11 18.90
C PHE A 174 11.14 8.51 18.83
N THR A 175 10.32 9.49 18.49
CA THR A 175 10.71 10.91 18.46
C THR A 175 10.29 11.65 19.73
N GLU A 176 9.36 11.06 20.48
CA GLU A 176 8.88 11.52 21.77
C GLU A 176 8.97 10.37 22.78
N GLY A 177 9.08 10.70 24.07
CA GLY A 177 9.08 9.69 25.12
C GLY A 177 7.72 8.98 25.18
N GLN A 178 7.74 7.65 25.21
CA GLN A 178 6.52 6.85 25.17
C GLN A 178 6.64 5.59 26.03
N ARG A 179 5.57 5.26 26.74
CA ARG A 179 5.46 3.99 27.46
C ARG A 179 4.89 2.90 26.53
N VAL A 180 5.61 1.79 26.43
CA VAL A 180 5.21 0.58 25.70
C VAL A 180 5.01 -0.55 26.71
N THR A 181 3.83 -1.16 26.73
CA THR A 181 3.54 -2.32 27.59
C THR A 181 3.57 -3.60 26.76
N ALA A 182 4.38 -4.58 27.14
CA ALA A 182 4.36 -5.90 26.54
C ALA A 182 3.09 -6.65 26.97
N LEU A 183 2.38 -7.27 26.03
CA LEU A 183 1.20 -8.10 26.30
C LEU A 183 1.48 -9.59 26.08
N ALA A 184 2.65 -9.91 25.55
CA ALA A 184 3.16 -11.26 25.40
C ALA A 184 4.65 -11.26 25.74
N ASP A 185 5.09 -12.38 26.30
CA ASP A 185 6.49 -12.59 26.63
C ASP A 185 7.34 -12.52 25.36
N GLY A 186 8.44 -11.77 25.42
CA GLY A 186 9.25 -11.55 24.24
C GLY A 186 10.57 -10.85 24.53
N VAL A 187 11.44 -10.87 23.52
CA VAL A 187 12.70 -10.12 23.53
C VAL A 187 12.48 -8.82 22.77
N TYR A 188 12.78 -7.72 23.44
CA TYR A 188 12.65 -6.36 22.94
C TYR A 188 14.02 -5.74 22.92
N ARG A 189 14.52 -5.40 21.72
CA ARG A 189 15.84 -4.80 21.57
C ARG A 189 15.69 -3.30 21.44
N VAL A 190 16.30 -2.56 22.36
CA VAL A 190 16.34 -1.10 22.35
C VAL A 190 17.73 -0.66 21.94
N VAL A 191 17.81 0.26 20.98
CA VAL A 191 19.05 0.97 20.66
C VAL A 191 18.91 2.39 21.22
N GLU A 192 19.64 2.64 22.31
CA GLU A 192 19.72 3.93 22.97
C GLU A 192 20.77 4.79 22.26
N HIS A 193 20.33 5.90 21.66
CA HIS A 193 21.21 6.81 20.90
C HIS A 193 21.80 7.96 21.74
N ASP A 194 21.55 7.99 23.06
CA ASP A 194 22.02 9.02 23.99
C ASP A 194 23.55 9.01 24.21
N ALA A 195 24.24 7.91 23.90
CA ALA A 195 25.68 7.75 24.08
C ALA A 195 26.38 7.49 22.73
N ALA A 196 27.62 8.00 22.61
CA ALA A 196 28.54 7.63 21.54
C ALA A 196 29.61 6.68 22.12
N PRO A 197 29.63 5.39 21.76
CA PRO A 197 28.81 4.68 20.77
C PRO A 197 27.38 4.32 21.26
N PRO A 198 26.40 4.12 20.36
CA PRO A 198 25.03 3.78 20.72
C PRO A 198 24.97 2.48 21.51
N THR A 199 24.17 2.47 22.57
CA THR A 199 24.08 1.32 23.48
C THR A 199 22.90 0.45 23.07
N VAL A 200 23.18 -0.81 22.77
CA VAL A 200 22.15 -1.81 22.48
C VAL A 200 21.80 -2.54 23.76
N ARG A 201 20.53 -2.51 24.17
CA ARG A 201 20.01 -3.25 25.31
C ARG A 201 18.90 -4.20 24.89
N GLU A 202 19.05 -5.46 25.23
CA GLU A 202 18.02 -6.47 25.03
C GLU A 202 17.26 -6.69 26.34
N TRP A 203 15.97 -6.41 26.31
CA TRP A 203 15.05 -6.59 27.42
C TRP A 203 14.21 -7.84 27.17
N ARG A 204 14.16 -8.72 28.16
CA ARG A 204 13.18 -9.81 28.20
C ARG A 204 12.01 -9.30 29.03
N LEU A 205 10.91 -8.99 28.36
CA LEU A 205 9.71 -8.46 29.01
C LEU A 205 8.68 -9.59 29.08
N ALA A 206 8.07 -9.75 30.25
CA ALA A 206 6.91 -10.59 30.45
C ALA A 206 5.62 -9.81 30.09
N ALA A 207 4.52 -10.51 29.90
CA ALA A 207 3.22 -9.89 29.75
C ALA A 207 2.88 -9.00 30.96
N GLY A 208 2.59 -7.72 30.70
CA GLY A 208 2.32 -6.70 31.70
C GLY A 208 3.51 -5.78 32.00
N ASP A 209 4.73 -6.19 31.64
CA ASP A 209 5.91 -5.34 31.83
C ASP A 209 5.85 -4.11 30.92
N ALA A 210 6.27 -2.97 31.45
CA ALA A 210 6.30 -1.73 30.71
C ALA A 210 7.72 -1.22 30.52
N LEU A 211 8.01 -0.80 29.30
CA LEU A 211 9.25 -0.18 28.89
C LEU A 211 8.97 1.30 28.59
N THR A 212 9.71 2.18 29.23
CA THR A 212 9.64 3.62 28.94
C THR A 212 10.77 3.98 28.00
N LEU A 213 10.42 4.39 26.79
CA LEU A 213 11.35 4.78 25.74
C LEU A 213 11.54 6.29 25.75
N ARG A 214 12.75 6.74 25.44
CA ARG A 214 13.11 8.15 25.35
C ARG A 214 13.04 8.63 23.89
N PRO A 215 12.95 9.95 23.68
CA PRO A 215 13.15 10.53 22.36
C PRO A 215 14.49 10.10 21.76
N GLY A 216 14.48 9.58 20.53
CA GLY A 216 15.66 9.11 19.81
C GLY A 216 15.92 7.60 19.91
N ASP A 217 15.26 6.89 20.83
CA ASP A 217 15.42 5.44 20.96
C ASP A 217 14.80 4.69 19.78
N GLU A 218 15.40 3.56 19.43
CA GLU A 218 14.83 2.60 18.49
C GLU A 218 14.44 1.31 19.20
N LEU A 219 13.21 0.84 18.98
CA LEU A 219 12.73 -0.45 19.47
C LEU A 219 12.61 -1.42 18.30
N SER A 220 13.43 -2.46 18.28
CA SER A 220 13.22 -3.62 17.43
C SER A 220 12.36 -4.66 18.15
N VAL A 221 11.26 -5.01 17.51
CA VAL A 221 10.28 -5.97 17.99
C VAL A 221 10.21 -7.15 17.04
N GLU A 222 10.27 -8.37 17.56
CA GLU A 222 10.17 -9.59 16.76
C GLU A 222 8.73 -9.86 16.27
N ALA A 223 8.63 -10.64 15.19
CA ALA A 223 7.33 -11.01 14.64
C ALA A 223 6.50 -11.79 15.67
N GLY A 224 5.22 -11.45 15.81
CA GLY A 224 4.27 -12.09 16.73
C GLY A 224 4.21 -11.46 18.12
N ALA A 225 5.15 -10.57 18.48
CA ALA A 225 5.08 -9.86 19.74
C ALA A 225 3.85 -8.94 19.79
N ARG A 226 3.20 -8.89 20.96
CA ARG A 226 2.05 -8.04 21.22
C ARG A 226 2.40 -6.93 22.17
N VAL A 227 2.07 -5.70 21.79
CA VAL A 227 2.35 -4.51 22.59
C VAL A 227 1.13 -3.60 22.67
N ARG A 228 1.13 -2.79 23.73
CA ARG A 228 0.17 -1.70 23.93
C ARG A 228 0.92 -0.38 24.10
N PHE A 229 0.47 0.63 23.37
CA PHE A 229 1.04 1.97 23.41
C PHE A 229 0.22 2.93 24.27
N GLU A 230 0.85 4.00 24.73
CA GLU A 230 0.18 5.11 25.42
C GLU A 230 -0.64 5.97 24.44
N ALA A 231 -1.87 6.30 24.83
CA ALA A 231 -2.78 7.16 24.07
C ALA A 231 -2.26 8.59 23.98
N GLY A 232 -2.60 9.31 22.91
CA GLY A 232 -2.26 10.73 22.74
C GLY A 232 -0.78 11.00 22.46
N ARG A 233 0.07 9.98 22.47
CA ARG A 233 1.48 10.05 22.01
C ARG A 233 1.59 9.87 20.51
N ARG A 234 2.65 10.41 19.94
CA ARG A 234 2.94 10.30 18.51
C ARG A 234 3.05 8.85 18.06
N VAL A 235 2.54 8.54 16.87
CA VAL A 235 2.69 7.23 16.24
C VAL A 235 4.14 7.06 15.76
N PRO A 236 4.88 6.04 16.23
CA PRO A 236 6.24 5.78 15.75
C PRO A 236 6.24 5.44 14.26
N GLY A 237 7.19 6.01 13.50
CA GLY A 237 7.30 5.80 12.04
C GLY A 237 6.36 6.66 11.19
N ALA A 238 5.29 7.21 11.75
CA ALA A 238 4.42 8.14 11.04
C ALA A 238 5.06 9.54 10.86
N PRO A 239 4.66 10.30 9.82
CA PRO A 239 5.08 11.69 9.63
C PRO A 239 4.84 12.55 10.88
N ALA A 240 5.67 13.57 11.13
CA ALA A 240 5.56 14.35 12.36
C ALA A 240 4.30 15.19 12.43
N SER A 241 3.83 15.63 11.28
CA SER A 241 2.64 16.45 11.13
C SER A 241 1.92 16.10 9.84
N GLY A 242 0.72 16.63 9.71
CA GLY A 242 -0.01 16.64 8.45
C GLY A 242 0.75 17.31 7.31
N VAL A 243 1.55 18.34 7.63
CA VAL A 243 2.36 19.05 6.64
C VAL A 243 3.49 18.16 6.13
N GLU A 244 4.21 17.45 7.02
CA GLU A 244 5.22 16.48 6.59
C GLU A 244 4.62 15.29 5.84
N TRP A 245 3.40 14.86 6.19
CA TRP A 245 2.71 13.84 5.41
C TRP A 245 2.39 14.34 3.98
N ALA A 246 1.88 15.58 3.87
CA ALA A 246 1.53 16.18 2.60
C ALA A 246 2.76 16.50 1.75
N ASP A 247 3.86 16.91 2.41
CA ASP A 247 5.15 17.26 1.83
C ASP A 247 6.30 16.57 2.55
N ALA A 248 6.52 15.30 2.20
CA ALA A 248 7.52 14.47 2.83
C ALA A 248 8.93 15.08 2.67
N PRO A 249 9.72 15.22 3.74
CA PRO A 249 11.03 15.89 3.71
C PRO A 249 12.06 15.18 2.82
N ALA A 250 11.84 13.89 2.52
CA ALA A 250 12.66 13.15 1.56
C ALA A 250 12.40 13.56 0.10
N ARG A 251 11.36 14.37 -0.19
CA ARG A 251 11.12 14.90 -1.53
C ARG A 251 12.16 15.97 -1.87
N GLY A 252 12.95 15.67 -2.88
CA GLY A 252 14.00 16.55 -3.35
C GLY A 252 14.68 16.01 -4.60
N PRO A 253 15.71 16.69 -5.11
CA PRO A 253 16.43 16.27 -6.31
C PRO A 253 17.05 14.86 -6.17
N ASP A 254 17.41 14.45 -4.96
CA ASP A 254 18.00 13.14 -4.67
C ASP A 254 17.05 11.96 -4.96
N MET A 255 15.73 12.21 -4.98
CA MET A 255 14.74 11.22 -5.37
C MET A 255 14.58 11.05 -6.88
N LEU A 256 15.05 12.01 -7.69
CA LEU A 256 14.86 11.99 -9.14
C LEU A 256 15.36 10.69 -9.81
N PRO A 257 16.54 10.15 -9.47
CA PRO A 257 17.01 8.90 -10.06
C PRO A 257 16.07 7.72 -9.79
N ALA A 258 15.60 7.58 -8.55
CA ALA A 258 14.67 6.51 -8.17
C ALA A 258 13.30 6.69 -8.83
N ALA A 259 12.78 7.91 -8.85
CA ALA A 259 11.52 8.26 -9.50
C ALA A 259 11.56 7.99 -11.01
N LEU A 260 12.64 8.40 -11.69
CA LEU A 260 12.84 8.13 -13.12
C LEU A 260 13.00 6.62 -13.38
N GLY A 261 13.75 5.91 -12.54
CA GLY A 261 13.89 4.45 -12.62
C GLY A 261 12.55 3.73 -12.50
N ALA A 262 11.70 4.14 -11.55
CA ALA A 262 10.35 3.63 -11.40
C ALA A 262 9.49 3.94 -12.63
N LEU A 263 9.53 5.18 -13.13
CA LEU A 263 8.76 5.60 -14.30
C LEU A 263 9.18 4.84 -15.56
N VAL A 264 10.48 4.70 -15.82
CA VAL A 264 11.02 3.91 -16.95
C VAL A 264 10.61 2.44 -16.82
N THR A 265 10.63 1.88 -15.61
CA THR A 265 10.21 0.50 -15.36
C THR A 265 8.73 0.32 -15.64
N LEU A 266 7.88 1.24 -15.16
CA LEU A 266 6.43 1.20 -15.38
C LEU A 266 6.08 1.40 -16.85
N VAL A 267 6.69 2.37 -17.53
CA VAL A 267 6.50 2.61 -18.97
C VAL A 267 7.00 1.42 -19.80
N GLY A 268 8.18 0.88 -19.49
CA GLY A 268 8.73 -0.30 -20.15
C GLY A 268 7.84 -1.52 -19.97
N ALA A 269 7.36 -1.77 -18.75
CA ALA A 269 6.39 -2.82 -18.47
C ALA A 269 5.08 -2.61 -19.24
N ALA A 270 4.57 -1.38 -19.31
CA ALA A 270 3.36 -1.06 -20.07
C ALA A 270 3.53 -1.40 -21.56
N LEU A 271 4.68 -1.03 -22.15
CA LEU A 271 4.98 -1.28 -23.55
C LEU A 271 5.08 -2.77 -23.89
N VAL A 272 5.56 -3.59 -22.94
CA VAL A 272 5.65 -5.04 -23.09
C VAL A 272 4.28 -5.71 -22.91
N LEU A 273 3.53 -5.31 -21.87
CA LEU A 273 2.31 -5.98 -21.43
C LEU A 273 1.06 -5.57 -22.20
N VAL A 274 0.97 -4.32 -22.66
CA VAL A 274 -0.18 -3.81 -23.41
C VAL A 274 0.01 -4.17 -24.89
N PRO A 275 -0.86 -4.94 -25.55
CA PRO A 275 -0.80 -5.10 -27.00
C PRO A 275 -1.20 -3.80 -27.71
N SER A 276 -0.61 -3.53 -28.88
CA SER A 276 -0.93 -2.32 -29.66
C SER A 276 -2.44 -2.22 -29.96
N PRO A 277 -3.08 -1.08 -29.67
CA PRO A 277 -4.51 -0.96 -29.91
C PRO A 277 -4.79 -1.03 -31.41
N ARG A 278 -5.77 -1.84 -31.80
CA ARG A 278 -6.39 -1.69 -33.13
C ARG A 278 -7.14 -0.36 -33.13
N GLN A 279 -6.97 0.44 -34.18
CA GLN A 279 -7.61 1.74 -34.35
C GLN A 279 -9.12 1.63 -34.07
N GLY A 280 -9.65 2.49 -33.19
CA GLY A 280 -11.05 2.46 -32.73
C GLY A 280 -11.28 2.12 -31.24
N ALA A 281 -10.26 2.26 -30.38
CA ALA A 281 -10.39 1.97 -28.95
C ALA A 281 -11.28 2.99 -28.21
N ALA A 282 -12.35 2.51 -27.59
CA ALA A 282 -13.29 3.30 -26.80
C ALA A 282 -12.63 4.01 -25.60
N ALA A 283 -13.03 5.25 -25.35
CA ALA A 283 -12.55 6.14 -24.27
C ALA A 283 -12.76 5.61 -22.83
N ALA A 284 -13.46 4.48 -22.66
CA ALA A 284 -13.77 3.90 -21.36
C ALA A 284 -12.52 3.41 -20.59
N GLY A 285 -11.44 3.01 -21.28
CA GLY A 285 -10.22 2.53 -20.62
C GLY A 285 -9.55 3.57 -19.73
N PRO A 286 -9.10 4.72 -20.28
CA PRO A 286 -8.49 5.80 -19.50
C PRO A 286 -9.34 6.29 -18.32
N LEU A 287 -10.66 6.36 -18.49
CA LEU A 287 -11.58 6.76 -17.43
C LEU A 287 -11.58 5.76 -16.25
N LEU A 288 -11.58 4.46 -16.53
CA LEU A 288 -11.50 3.44 -15.48
C LEU A 288 -10.16 3.45 -14.75
N LEU A 289 -9.07 3.70 -15.47
CA LEU A 289 -7.74 3.88 -14.89
C LEU A 289 -7.73 5.06 -13.92
N LEU A 290 -8.22 6.21 -14.38
CA LEU A 290 -8.32 7.43 -13.59
C LEU A 290 -9.18 7.20 -12.34
N ALA A 291 -10.33 6.54 -12.50
CA ALA A 291 -11.23 6.22 -11.38
C ALA A 291 -10.56 5.29 -10.35
N GLY A 292 -9.85 4.25 -10.80
CA GLY A 292 -9.17 3.30 -9.92
C GLY A 292 -8.04 3.95 -9.12
N VAL A 293 -7.15 4.69 -9.80
CA VAL A 293 -6.04 5.42 -9.14
C VAL A 293 -6.58 6.47 -8.20
N SER A 294 -7.55 7.28 -8.62
CA SER A 294 -8.18 8.30 -7.75
C SER A 294 -8.87 7.67 -6.55
N GLY A 295 -9.50 6.51 -6.72
CA GLY A 295 -10.09 5.73 -5.64
C GLY A 295 -9.05 5.27 -4.61
N ALA A 296 -7.92 4.72 -5.06
CA ALA A 296 -6.81 4.31 -4.19
C ALA A 296 -6.17 5.48 -3.44
N LEU A 297 -5.98 6.62 -4.11
CA LEU A 297 -5.50 7.85 -3.48
C LEU A 297 -6.48 8.33 -2.40
N THR A 298 -7.77 8.40 -2.73
CA THR A 298 -8.82 8.83 -1.78
C THR A 298 -8.87 7.90 -0.56
N TRP A 299 -8.71 6.61 -0.77
CA TRP A 299 -8.59 5.61 0.29
C TRP A 299 -7.41 5.89 1.20
N GLY A 300 -6.20 6.07 0.65
CA GLY A 300 -5.01 6.31 1.45
C GLY A 300 -5.12 7.58 2.30
N VAL A 301 -5.69 8.65 1.72
CA VAL A 301 -5.95 9.91 2.44
C VAL A 301 -6.98 9.72 3.55
N CYS A 302 -8.09 9.02 3.28
CA CYS A 302 -9.11 8.75 4.29
C CYS A 302 -8.58 7.86 5.42
N ALA A 303 -7.78 6.85 5.07
CA ALA A 303 -7.15 5.94 6.02
C ALA A 303 -6.17 6.70 6.93
N ALA A 304 -5.26 7.50 6.38
CA ALA A 304 -4.35 8.32 7.18
C ALA A 304 -5.07 9.34 8.08
N ALA A 305 -6.18 9.92 7.60
CA ALA A 305 -6.97 10.86 8.38
C ALA A 305 -7.71 10.20 9.56
N ALA A 306 -8.23 8.99 9.36
CA ALA A 306 -9.03 8.26 10.35
C ALA A 306 -8.17 7.42 11.31
N PHE A 307 -7.09 6.82 10.79
CA PHE A 307 -6.25 5.83 11.45
C PHE A 307 -4.77 6.10 11.16
N PRO A 308 -4.17 7.13 11.80
CA PRO A 308 -2.75 7.44 11.62
C PRO A 308 -1.82 6.32 12.11
N ASP A 309 -2.34 5.37 12.87
CA ASP A 309 -1.68 4.16 13.37
C ASP A 309 -1.55 3.02 12.33
N LEU A 310 -2.02 3.24 11.09
CA LEU A 310 -1.80 2.34 9.95
C LEU A 310 -0.56 2.66 9.12
N ALA A 311 0.09 3.81 9.39
CA ALA A 311 1.29 4.26 8.72
C ALA A 311 2.53 3.45 9.12
#